data_AF-A0A8T1B881-F1
#
_entry.id   AF-A0A8T1B881-F1
#
_cell.length_a   1.000
_cell.length_b   1.000
_cell.length_c   1.000
_cell.angle_alpha   90.00
_cell.angle_beta   90.00
_cell.angle_gamma   90.00
#
_symmetry.space_group_name_H-M   'P 1'
#
loop_
_entity.id
_entity.type
_entity.pdbx_description
1 polymer ?
#
loop_
_entity_poly.entity_id
_entity_poly.type
_entity_poly.pdbx_seq_one_letter_code
_entity_poly.pdbx_strand_id
1 'polypeptide(L)'
;MMQHAKLMSSAGLVSAKQEINDAVSGLEARPTCIQSVYTNLSRVFNALADHPQAQLAVDSTLATQTRVRLLSELVQIHLRDEEVQWALGRVISLACQVSTRFQCQAGQLEMWNELFAMRSTHPQSIRVQEASLRASEALFRSNEFHITKLRPRQHLDDLVDVMDRFLRIETPRRRAQALVVLALRVLVALYSSPRSAGLMLLSGESPMQGEKWMRKISRCMLDSFSIFNRQVESIRLWLEMVLLLLRHFPFKATETLFSPVPRSEITWWFVAVIENWQFQAEMMSRLLASLTFLFALPYKTLEDKMQICLAEKLICEQNLLNLLCSIIDHYHHASRVTSSTEHETVMLVLLETIRVVRQWSERPSLVPRFEASHSVKDTLLPLLIETLKMQSKQSSVIVLEILLVFRNLAASHSLRSVLAGFESLQTSLKWLRYGGTARTSLSAAGDAHDDGNLDALVAREARSVHKLVVACLGGAEPKTRNGSAIIVAKVAIVATRRHLRTEHVKPETLRVYGCKR
;
A
#
# COMPACT_ATOMS: atom_id res chain seq x y z
N MET A 1 -34.23 -14.89 -12.77
CA MET A 1 -35.00 -14.34 -11.63
C MET A 1 -35.70 -15.41 -10.79
N MET A 2 -36.47 -16.35 -11.35
CA MET A 2 -37.16 -17.39 -10.54
C MET A 2 -36.25 -18.35 -9.75
N GLN A 3 -35.08 -18.72 -10.30
CA GLN A 3 -34.13 -19.62 -9.62
C GLN A 3 -33.47 -18.96 -8.40
N HIS A 4 -33.08 -17.68 -8.54
CA HIS A 4 -32.63 -16.86 -7.41
C HIS A 4 -33.71 -16.67 -6.35
N ALA A 5 -34.98 -16.45 -6.74
CA ALA A 5 -36.08 -16.32 -5.79
C ALA A 5 -36.32 -17.61 -4.98
N LYS A 6 -36.17 -18.80 -5.61
CA LYS A 6 -36.24 -20.09 -4.91
C LYS A 6 -35.07 -20.30 -3.94
N LEU A 7 -33.85 -19.96 -4.35
CA LEU A 7 -32.64 -20.03 -3.51
C LEU A 7 -32.66 -19.04 -2.34
N MET A 8 -33.36 -17.90 -2.47
CA MET A 8 -33.51 -16.89 -1.42
C MET A 8 -34.55 -17.27 -0.34
N SER A 9 -35.34 -18.31 -0.57
CA SER A 9 -36.38 -18.75 0.38
C SER A 9 -35.80 -19.55 1.54
N SER A 10 -36.50 -19.57 2.68
CA SER A 10 -36.16 -20.46 3.82
C SER A 10 -36.11 -21.94 3.40
N ALA A 11 -36.98 -22.35 2.49
CA ALA A 11 -36.97 -23.69 1.91
C ALA A 11 -35.71 -23.96 1.05
N GLY A 12 -35.22 -22.95 0.33
CA GLY A 12 -33.96 -23.01 -0.42
C GLY A 12 -32.76 -23.26 0.49
N LEU A 13 -32.68 -22.55 1.62
CA LEU A 13 -31.63 -22.75 2.61
C LEU A 13 -31.71 -24.13 3.27
N VAL A 14 -32.92 -24.60 3.60
CA VAL A 14 -33.12 -25.95 4.16
C VAL A 14 -32.68 -27.03 3.17
N SER A 15 -33.05 -26.87 1.90
CA SER A 15 -32.64 -27.78 0.83
C SER A 15 -31.12 -27.82 0.64
N ALA A 16 -30.45 -26.66 0.61
CA ALA A 16 -29.00 -26.58 0.52
C ALA A 16 -28.30 -27.23 1.73
N LYS A 17 -28.81 -27.01 2.95
CA LYS A 17 -28.30 -27.67 4.16
C LYS A 17 -28.46 -29.18 4.10
N GLN A 18 -29.61 -29.67 3.65
CA GLN A 18 -29.86 -31.10 3.51
C GLN A 18 -28.91 -31.72 2.49
N GLU A 19 -28.76 -31.09 1.32
CA GLU A 19 -27.84 -31.55 0.26
C GLU A 19 -26.39 -31.63 0.75
N ILE A 20 -25.93 -30.65 1.53
CA ILE A 20 -24.60 -30.69 2.16
C ILE A 20 -24.51 -31.86 3.15
N ASN A 21 -25.49 -32.03 4.04
CA ASN A 21 -25.48 -33.11 5.02
C ASN A 21 -25.48 -34.49 4.36
N ASP A 22 -26.26 -34.68 3.29
CA ASP A 22 -26.34 -35.93 2.54
C ASP A 22 -25.01 -36.22 1.83
N ALA A 23 -24.45 -35.22 1.17
CA ALA A 23 -23.16 -35.35 0.48
C ALA A 23 -22.03 -35.67 1.46
N VAL A 24 -22.00 -35.02 2.63
CA VAL A 24 -20.96 -35.29 3.64
C VAL A 24 -21.16 -36.65 4.29
N SER A 25 -22.40 -37.11 4.50
CA SER A 25 -22.67 -38.49 4.95
C SER A 25 -22.19 -39.52 3.91
N GLY A 26 -22.32 -39.18 2.61
CA GLY A 26 -21.76 -39.96 1.52
C GLY A 26 -20.22 -40.01 1.50
N LEU A 27 -19.55 -38.94 1.96
CA LEU A 27 -18.09 -38.92 2.16
C LEU A 27 -17.68 -39.85 3.30
N GLU A 28 -18.39 -39.83 4.42
CA GLU A 28 -18.12 -40.69 5.58
C GLU A 28 -18.33 -42.17 5.29
N ALA A 29 -19.35 -42.50 4.48
CA ALA A 29 -19.67 -43.88 4.17
C ALA A 29 -18.64 -44.55 3.25
N ARG A 30 -17.99 -43.79 2.35
CA ARG A 30 -17.06 -44.32 1.34
C ARG A 30 -15.84 -43.41 1.14
N PRO A 31 -15.01 -43.19 2.17
CA PRO A 31 -13.91 -42.22 2.14
C PRO A 31 -12.74 -42.63 1.24
N THR A 32 -12.65 -43.90 0.83
CA THR A 32 -11.58 -44.41 -0.05
C THR A 32 -11.98 -44.47 -1.53
N CYS A 33 -13.26 -44.27 -1.85
CA CYS A 33 -13.77 -44.38 -3.21
C CYS A 33 -13.66 -43.04 -3.95
N ILE A 34 -12.62 -42.89 -4.78
CA ILE A 34 -12.31 -41.64 -5.52
C ILE A 34 -13.53 -41.03 -6.21
N GLN A 35 -14.27 -41.82 -6.99
CA GLN A 35 -15.44 -41.33 -7.73
C GLN A 35 -16.54 -40.83 -6.79
N SER A 36 -16.79 -41.55 -5.69
CA SER A 36 -17.78 -41.18 -4.67
C SER A 36 -17.37 -39.88 -3.98
N VAL A 37 -16.09 -39.78 -3.61
CA VAL A 37 -15.52 -38.60 -2.95
C VAL A 37 -15.60 -37.37 -3.86
N TYR A 38 -15.14 -37.47 -5.10
CA TYR A 38 -15.20 -36.36 -6.05
C TYR A 38 -16.65 -35.89 -6.31
N THR A 39 -17.58 -36.84 -6.47
CA THR A 39 -18.99 -36.54 -6.68
C THR A 39 -19.58 -35.78 -5.48
N ASN A 40 -19.35 -36.26 -4.27
CA ASN A 40 -19.90 -35.63 -3.07
C ASN A 40 -19.24 -34.28 -2.74
N LEU A 41 -17.93 -34.12 -2.95
CA LEU A 41 -17.27 -32.81 -2.83
C LEU A 41 -17.83 -31.78 -3.82
N SER A 42 -18.12 -32.21 -5.04
CA SER A 42 -18.73 -31.36 -6.07
C SER A 42 -20.15 -30.95 -5.69
N ARG A 43 -20.94 -31.86 -5.11
CA ARG A 43 -22.29 -31.57 -4.57
C ARG A 43 -22.22 -30.52 -3.45
N VAL A 44 -21.30 -30.67 -2.50
CA VAL A 44 -21.07 -29.69 -1.43
C VAL A 44 -20.69 -28.33 -2.02
N PHE A 45 -19.74 -28.30 -2.96
CA PHE A 45 -19.32 -27.05 -3.58
C PHE A 45 -20.48 -26.31 -4.26
N ASN A 46 -21.26 -27.00 -5.10
CA ASN A 46 -22.37 -26.39 -5.82
C ASN A 46 -23.47 -25.88 -4.86
N ALA A 47 -23.81 -26.67 -3.83
CA ALA A 47 -24.79 -26.27 -2.82
C ALA A 47 -24.38 -25.00 -2.05
N LEU A 48 -23.07 -24.78 -1.86
CA LEU A 48 -22.54 -23.58 -1.22
C LEU A 48 -22.40 -22.40 -2.18
N ALA A 49 -21.83 -22.63 -3.36
CA ALA A 49 -21.46 -21.57 -4.30
C ALA A 49 -22.68 -20.83 -4.86
N ASP A 50 -23.78 -21.55 -5.07
CA ASP A 50 -24.99 -21.00 -5.67
C ASP A 50 -25.94 -20.35 -4.65
N HIS A 51 -25.62 -20.43 -3.34
CA HIS A 51 -26.55 -20.02 -2.29
C HIS A 51 -26.25 -18.62 -1.72
N PRO A 52 -27.21 -17.68 -1.72
CA PRO A 52 -26.98 -16.30 -1.24
C PRO A 52 -26.70 -16.21 0.27
N GLN A 53 -27.14 -17.20 1.06
CA GLN A 53 -26.85 -17.32 2.50
C GLN A 53 -25.83 -18.42 2.83
N ALA A 54 -24.83 -18.63 1.96
CA ALA A 54 -23.82 -19.69 2.10
C ALA A 54 -23.17 -19.74 3.51
N GLN A 55 -22.95 -18.57 4.14
CA GLN A 55 -22.39 -18.49 5.49
C GLN A 55 -23.17 -19.32 6.52
N LEU A 56 -24.50 -19.21 6.54
CA LEU A 56 -25.35 -19.95 7.49
C LEU A 56 -25.28 -21.46 7.24
N ALA A 57 -25.16 -21.88 5.98
CA ALA A 57 -24.99 -23.28 5.63
C ALA A 57 -23.63 -23.80 6.13
N VAL A 58 -22.52 -23.12 5.84
CA VAL A 58 -21.17 -23.52 6.28
C VAL A 58 -21.07 -23.58 7.80
N ASP A 59 -21.55 -22.55 8.50
CA ASP A 59 -21.46 -22.44 9.96
C ASP A 59 -22.21 -23.55 10.69
N SER A 60 -23.29 -24.06 10.10
CA SER A 60 -24.12 -25.11 10.72
C SER A 60 -23.78 -26.53 10.27
N THR A 61 -23.07 -26.70 9.15
CA THR A 61 -22.84 -28.04 8.57
C THR A 61 -21.35 -28.42 8.46
N LEU A 62 -20.47 -27.51 8.03
CA LEU A 62 -19.06 -27.81 7.76
C LEU A 62 -18.11 -27.34 8.86
N ALA A 63 -18.44 -26.28 9.59
CA ALA A 63 -17.56 -25.67 10.59
C ALA A 63 -17.43 -26.46 11.92
N THR A 64 -17.77 -27.75 11.93
CA THR A 64 -17.65 -28.61 13.12
C THR A 64 -16.33 -29.39 13.11
N GLN A 65 -15.79 -29.69 14.29
CA GLN A 65 -14.49 -30.37 14.44
C GLN A 65 -14.45 -31.73 13.73
N THR A 66 -15.55 -32.49 13.79
CA THR A 66 -15.66 -33.82 13.15
C THR A 66 -15.57 -33.71 11.64
N ARG A 67 -16.28 -32.75 11.03
CA ARG A 67 -16.27 -32.59 9.57
C ARG A 67 -14.94 -32.03 9.07
N VAL A 68 -14.30 -31.14 9.82
CA VAL A 68 -12.93 -30.68 9.51
C VAL A 68 -11.94 -31.85 9.53
N ARG A 69 -12.02 -32.76 10.51
CA ARG A 69 -11.18 -33.97 10.55
C ARG A 69 -11.40 -34.87 9.35
N LEU A 70 -12.66 -35.12 8.98
CA LEU A 70 -12.98 -35.87 7.77
C LEU A 70 -12.34 -35.25 6.52
N LEU A 71 -12.44 -33.93 6.35
CA LEU A 71 -11.81 -33.25 5.21
C LEU A 71 -10.28 -33.40 5.23
N SER A 72 -9.66 -33.34 6.42
CA SER A 72 -8.22 -33.59 6.58
C SER A 72 -7.83 -35.01 6.18
N GLU A 73 -8.58 -36.02 6.62
CA GLU A 73 -8.35 -37.43 6.28
C GLU A 73 -8.51 -37.66 4.78
N LEU A 74 -9.50 -37.04 4.14
CA LEU A 74 -9.70 -37.11 2.70
C LEU A 74 -8.51 -36.52 1.92
N VAL A 75 -7.89 -35.42 2.40
CA VAL A 75 -6.64 -34.91 1.78
C VAL A 75 -5.59 -36.02 1.79
N GLN A 76 -5.36 -36.63 2.96
CA GLN A 76 -4.31 -37.63 3.16
C GLN A 76 -4.54 -38.91 2.34
N ILE A 77 -5.78 -39.42 2.31
CA ILE A 77 -6.14 -40.64 1.56
C ILE A 77 -5.95 -40.41 0.06
N HIS A 78 -6.40 -39.27 -0.45
CA HIS A 78 -6.43 -38.97 -1.87
C HIS A 78 -5.24 -38.14 -2.34
N LEU A 79 -4.11 -38.18 -1.63
CA LEU A 79 -2.94 -37.32 -1.91
C LEU A 79 -2.44 -37.41 -3.35
N ARG A 80 -2.75 -38.45 -4.13
CA ARG A 80 -2.33 -38.60 -5.53
C ARG A 80 -3.42 -38.22 -6.56
N ASP A 81 -4.66 -37.98 -6.11
CA ASP A 81 -5.81 -37.79 -6.98
C ASP A 81 -6.10 -36.30 -7.21
N GLU A 82 -5.54 -35.73 -8.29
CA GLU A 82 -5.61 -34.29 -8.56
C GLU A 82 -7.04 -33.71 -8.60
N GLU A 83 -8.01 -34.45 -9.12
CA GLU A 83 -9.40 -33.99 -9.24
C GLU A 83 -10.09 -33.88 -7.88
N VAL A 84 -9.85 -34.85 -7.00
CA VAL A 84 -10.35 -34.83 -5.63
C VAL A 84 -9.73 -33.67 -4.87
N GLN A 85 -8.41 -33.50 -4.99
CA GLN A 85 -7.69 -32.41 -4.31
C GLN A 85 -8.12 -31.03 -4.79
N TRP A 86 -8.36 -30.88 -6.09
CA TRP A 86 -8.88 -29.65 -6.65
C TRP A 86 -10.29 -29.33 -6.13
N ALA A 87 -11.20 -30.30 -6.14
CA ALA A 87 -12.56 -30.12 -5.60
C ALA A 87 -12.53 -29.76 -4.11
N LEU A 88 -11.69 -30.46 -3.33
CA LEU A 88 -11.51 -30.24 -1.91
C LEU A 88 -10.99 -28.82 -1.62
N GLY A 89 -9.94 -28.38 -2.31
CA GLY A 89 -9.42 -27.02 -2.14
C GLY A 89 -10.44 -25.93 -2.50
N ARG A 90 -11.34 -26.16 -3.46
CA ARG A 90 -12.42 -25.23 -3.78
C ARG A 90 -13.47 -25.13 -2.67
N VAL A 91 -13.90 -26.27 -2.12
CA VAL A 91 -14.83 -26.31 -0.97
C VAL A 91 -14.24 -25.52 0.20
N ILE A 92 -12.96 -25.76 0.49
CA ILE A 92 -12.27 -25.15 1.62
C ILE A 92 -12.09 -23.64 1.43
N SER A 93 -11.68 -23.23 0.22
CA SER A 93 -11.57 -21.81 -0.12
C SER A 93 -12.90 -21.09 0.06
N LEU A 94 -14.00 -21.68 -0.42
CA LEU A 94 -15.32 -21.08 -0.30
C LEU A 94 -15.77 -21.03 1.16
N ALA A 95 -15.58 -22.13 1.91
CA ALA A 95 -15.90 -22.20 3.33
C ALA A 95 -15.19 -21.09 4.13
N CYS A 96 -13.91 -20.82 3.84
CA CYS A 96 -13.16 -19.76 4.52
C CYS A 96 -13.61 -18.35 4.14
N GLN A 97 -13.99 -18.14 2.88
CA GLN A 97 -14.48 -16.84 2.43
C GLN A 97 -15.80 -16.46 3.12
N VAL A 98 -16.68 -17.44 3.35
CA VAL A 98 -18.04 -17.18 3.84
C VAL A 98 -18.21 -17.39 5.34
N SER A 99 -17.40 -18.23 5.99
CA SER A 99 -17.54 -18.55 7.42
C SER A 99 -16.33 -18.11 8.22
N THR A 100 -16.58 -17.35 9.29
CA THR A 100 -15.57 -16.99 10.30
C THR A 100 -15.29 -18.13 11.29
N ARG A 101 -16.17 -19.13 11.40
CA ARG A 101 -16.02 -20.27 12.33
C ARG A 101 -15.18 -21.42 11.80
N PHE A 102 -15.03 -21.52 10.48
CA PHE A 102 -14.12 -22.47 9.83
C PHE A 102 -12.62 -22.22 10.17
N GLN A 103 -12.36 -21.28 11.08
CA GLN A 103 -11.05 -20.65 11.26
C GLN A 103 -10.51 -20.67 12.70
N CYS A 104 -11.16 -21.30 13.71
CA CYS A 104 -10.75 -21.23 15.13
C CYS A 104 -10.59 -22.58 15.91
N GLN A 105 -10.20 -23.70 15.31
CA GLN A 105 -10.03 -25.01 16.00
C GLN A 105 -8.69 -25.72 15.69
N ALA A 106 -8.23 -26.60 16.58
CA ALA A 106 -6.97 -27.34 16.43
C ALA A 106 -6.93 -28.23 15.17
N GLY A 107 -8.02 -28.94 14.86
CA GLY A 107 -8.11 -29.79 13.67
C GLY A 107 -8.09 -29.01 12.34
N GLN A 108 -8.39 -27.71 12.36
CA GLN A 108 -8.31 -26.87 11.16
C GLN A 108 -6.84 -26.60 10.81
N LEU A 109 -5.97 -26.38 11.80
CA LEU A 109 -4.53 -26.18 11.56
C LEU A 109 -3.88 -27.39 10.89
N GLU A 110 -4.25 -28.60 11.30
CA GLU A 110 -3.81 -29.86 10.69
C GLU A 110 -4.24 -29.92 9.22
N MET A 111 -5.52 -29.70 8.96
CA MET A 111 -6.08 -29.64 7.61
C MET A 111 -5.37 -28.61 6.71
N TRP A 112 -5.02 -27.44 7.25
CA TRP A 112 -4.25 -26.43 6.53
C TRP A 112 -2.84 -26.92 6.18
N ASN A 113 -2.15 -27.54 7.13
CA ASN A 113 -0.84 -28.13 6.88
C ASN A 113 -0.91 -29.21 5.79
N GLU A 114 -1.97 -30.03 5.77
CA GLU A 114 -2.19 -31.01 4.70
C GLU A 114 -2.44 -30.35 3.33
N LEU A 115 -3.19 -29.25 3.28
CA LEU A 115 -3.37 -28.47 2.04
C LEU A 115 -2.07 -27.85 1.53
N PHE A 116 -1.15 -27.49 2.42
CA PHE A 116 0.19 -27.01 2.05
C PHE A 116 1.09 -28.17 1.60
N ALA A 117 1.02 -29.32 2.28
CA ALA A 117 1.74 -30.53 1.88
C ALA A 117 1.30 -30.98 0.48
N MET A 118 0.01 -30.95 0.18
CA MET A 118 -0.53 -31.24 -1.15
C MET A 118 0.08 -30.36 -2.26
N ARG A 119 0.35 -29.08 -1.95
CA ARG A 119 1.01 -28.16 -2.89
C ARG A 119 2.43 -28.61 -3.21
N SER A 120 3.14 -29.10 -2.19
CA SER A 120 4.50 -29.61 -2.31
C SER A 120 4.53 -30.95 -3.06
N THR A 121 3.51 -31.81 -2.92
CA THR A 121 3.44 -33.10 -3.62
C THR A 121 3.05 -32.96 -5.08
N HIS A 122 2.30 -31.90 -5.45
CA HIS A 122 1.86 -31.63 -6.83
C HIS A 122 2.41 -30.33 -7.40
N PRO A 123 3.74 -30.18 -7.49
CA PRO A 123 4.37 -28.91 -7.86
C PRO A 123 4.00 -28.42 -9.28
N GLN A 124 3.62 -29.34 -10.17
CA GLN A 124 3.32 -29.05 -11.57
C GLN A 124 1.81 -28.96 -11.89
N SER A 125 0.94 -29.43 -11.00
CA SER A 125 -0.51 -29.44 -11.27
C SER A 125 -1.10 -28.05 -11.06
N ILE A 126 -1.36 -27.34 -12.16
CA ILE A 126 -1.95 -25.99 -12.15
C ILE A 126 -3.23 -25.94 -11.30
N ARG A 127 -4.11 -26.94 -11.45
CA ARG A 127 -5.39 -26.99 -10.75
C ARG A 127 -5.21 -27.10 -9.24
N VAL A 128 -4.36 -28.05 -8.80
CA VAL A 128 -4.08 -28.25 -7.38
C VAL A 128 -3.45 -27.01 -6.75
N GLN A 129 -2.48 -26.39 -7.44
CA GLN A 129 -1.88 -25.13 -7.02
C GLN A 129 -2.92 -24.01 -6.89
N GLU A 130 -3.81 -23.87 -7.89
CA GLU A 130 -4.86 -22.86 -7.92
C GLU A 130 -5.82 -22.98 -6.72
N ALA A 131 -6.30 -24.19 -6.45
CA ALA A 131 -7.22 -24.45 -5.34
C ALA A 131 -6.55 -24.22 -3.98
N SER A 132 -5.31 -24.69 -3.80
CA SER A 132 -4.53 -24.48 -2.59
C SER A 132 -4.23 -22.99 -2.33
N LEU A 133 -3.85 -22.23 -3.37
CA LEU A 133 -3.59 -20.79 -3.25
C LEU A 133 -4.85 -19.99 -2.89
N ARG A 134 -6.00 -20.29 -3.52
CA ARG A 134 -7.26 -19.62 -3.17
C ARG A 134 -7.68 -19.88 -1.73
N ALA A 135 -7.52 -21.12 -1.27
CA ALA A 135 -7.79 -21.48 0.12
C ALA A 135 -6.86 -20.72 1.08
N SER A 136 -5.57 -20.57 0.72
CA SER A 136 -4.59 -19.80 1.49
C SER A 136 -4.93 -18.32 1.55
N GLU A 137 -5.31 -17.73 0.41
CA GLU A 137 -5.70 -16.33 0.34
C GLU A 137 -6.92 -16.04 1.22
N ALA A 138 -7.95 -16.90 1.12
CA ALA A 138 -9.14 -16.81 1.93
C ALA A 138 -8.82 -16.90 3.43
N LEU A 139 -7.93 -17.82 3.80
CA LEU A 139 -7.46 -17.99 5.18
C LEU A 139 -6.75 -16.72 5.71
N PHE A 140 -5.75 -16.21 4.99
CA PHE A 140 -4.96 -15.08 5.48
C PHE A 140 -5.73 -13.76 5.50
N ARG A 141 -6.73 -13.60 4.65
CA ARG A 141 -7.64 -12.44 4.73
C ARG A 141 -8.60 -12.49 5.91
N SER A 142 -8.94 -13.69 6.36
CA SER A 142 -10.05 -13.87 7.30
C SER A 142 -9.59 -14.00 8.76
N ASN A 143 -8.35 -14.41 9.03
CA ASN A 143 -7.92 -14.63 10.42
C ASN A 143 -6.44 -14.32 10.71
N GLU A 144 -6.21 -13.64 11.83
CA GLU A 144 -4.89 -13.26 12.38
C GLU A 144 -4.32 -14.27 13.40
N PHE A 145 -5.16 -15.16 13.98
CA PHE A 145 -4.76 -15.99 15.13
C PHE A 145 -3.96 -17.24 14.75
N HIS A 146 -4.23 -17.83 13.58
CA HIS A 146 -3.56 -19.07 13.14
C HIS A 146 -2.27 -18.82 12.37
N ILE A 147 -2.06 -17.61 11.85
CA ILE A 147 -0.81 -17.25 11.15
C ILE A 147 0.39 -17.56 12.05
N THR A 148 0.30 -17.22 13.35
CA THR A 148 1.36 -17.47 14.34
C THR A 148 1.67 -18.95 14.62
N LYS A 149 0.74 -19.86 14.28
CA LYS A 149 0.85 -21.29 14.49
C LYS A 149 1.16 -22.07 13.21
N LEU A 150 0.93 -21.46 12.05
CA LEU A 150 1.34 -21.98 10.76
C LEU A 150 2.86 -21.82 10.61
N ARG A 151 3.54 -22.74 9.91
CA ARG A 151 4.98 -22.67 9.65
C ARG A 151 5.25 -21.66 8.53
N PRO A 152 5.41 -20.36 8.80
CA PRO A 152 5.25 -19.31 7.80
C PRO A 152 6.41 -19.33 6.80
N ARG A 153 7.60 -19.75 7.25
CA ARG A 153 8.79 -19.93 6.42
C ARG A 153 8.56 -20.89 5.26
N GLN A 154 8.01 -22.08 5.53
CA GLN A 154 7.75 -23.08 4.49
C GLN A 154 6.77 -22.52 3.46
N HIS A 155 5.74 -21.80 3.94
CA HIS A 155 4.73 -21.21 3.06
C HIS A 155 5.31 -20.08 2.21
N LEU A 156 6.23 -19.27 2.74
CA LEU A 156 6.92 -18.25 1.96
C LEU A 156 7.80 -18.87 0.86
N ASP A 157 8.47 -20.01 1.11
CA ASP A 157 9.37 -20.66 0.12
C ASP A 157 8.48 -21.21 -0.98
N ASP A 158 7.42 -21.92 -0.59
CA ASP A 158 6.44 -22.47 -1.53
C ASP A 158 5.79 -21.38 -2.40
N LEU A 159 5.43 -20.22 -1.82
CA LEU A 159 4.79 -19.12 -2.57
C LEU A 159 5.75 -18.45 -3.57
N VAL A 160 6.99 -18.20 -3.15
CA VAL A 160 8.01 -17.65 -4.03
C VAL A 160 8.37 -18.66 -5.14
N ASP A 161 8.48 -19.94 -4.80
CA ASP A 161 8.76 -21.01 -5.75
C ASP A 161 7.63 -21.18 -6.77
N VAL A 162 6.37 -21.02 -6.36
CA VAL A 162 5.23 -20.97 -7.29
C VAL A 162 5.36 -19.80 -8.26
N MET A 163 5.69 -18.60 -7.76
CA MET A 163 5.88 -17.44 -8.64
C MET A 163 7.02 -17.67 -9.65
N ASP A 164 8.19 -18.14 -9.20
CA ASP A 164 9.34 -18.39 -10.09
C ASP A 164 9.08 -19.52 -11.09
N ARG A 165 8.47 -20.61 -10.64
CA ARG A 165 8.16 -21.78 -11.49
C ARG A 165 7.15 -21.42 -12.59
N PHE A 166 6.02 -20.82 -12.22
CA PHE A 166 4.94 -20.55 -13.17
C PHE A 166 5.17 -19.32 -14.04
N LEU A 167 6.11 -18.44 -13.66
CA LEU A 167 6.59 -17.36 -14.52
C LEU A 167 7.19 -17.88 -15.84
N ARG A 168 7.87 -19.04 -15.79
CA ARG A 168 8.62 -19.61 -16.91
C ARG A 168 7.82 -20.60 -17.75
N ILE A 169 6.58 -20.91 -17.38
CA ILE A 169 5.74 -21.86 -18.12
C ILE A 169 5.15 -21.20 -19.37
N GLU A 170 5.51 -21.75 -20.53
CA GLU A 170 5.06 -21.25 -21.83
C GLU A 170 3.65 -21.71 -22.18
N THR A 171 3.23 -22.91 -21.76
CA THR A 171 1.89 -23.47 -22.06
C THR A 171 1.35 -24.32 -20.89
N PRO A 172 0.10 -24.10 -20.42
CA PRO A 172 -0.84 -23.03 -20.77
C PRO A 172 -0.50 -21.69 -20.05
N ARG A 173 0.02 -20.72 -20.83
CA ARG A 173 0.52 -19.41 -20.33
C ARG A 173 -0.46 -18.66 -19.44
N ARG A 174 -1.74 -18.54 -19.85
CA ARG A 174 -2.74 -17.73 -19.11
C ARG A 174 -3.02 -18.27 -17.70
N ARG A 175 -3.12 -19.60 -17.55
CA ARG A 175 -3.38 -20.22 -16.25
C ARG A 175 -2.14 -20.16 -15.36
N ALA A 176 -0.95 -20.38 -15.92
CA ALA A 176 0.30 -20.20 -15.20
C ALA A 176 0.47 -18.75 -14.68
N GLN A 177 0.20 -17.75 -15.53
CA GLN A 177 0.21 -16.34 -15.13
C GLN A 177 -0.82 -16.04 -14.02
N ALA A 178 -2.01 -16.64 -14.08
CA ALA A 178 -3.01 -16.49 -13.02
C ALA A 178 -2.52 -17.06 -11.67
N LEU A 179 -1.72 -18.13 -11.67
CA LEU A 179 -1.09 -18.66 -10.45
C LEU A 179 -0.05 -17.70 -9.87
N VAL A 180 0.75 -17.04 -10.72
CA VAL A 180 1.70 -16.00 -10.27
C VAL A 180 0.95 -14.86 -9.58
N VAL A 181 -0.17 -14.40 -10.16
CA VAL A 181 -1.03 -13.38 -9.55
C VAL A 181 -1.62 -13.86 -8.23
N LEU A 182 -2.17 -15.08 -8.18
CA LEU A 182 -2.73 -15.66 -6.96
C LEU A 182 -1.68 -15.80 -5.85
N ALA A 183 -0.46 -16.24 -6.17
CA ALA A 183 0.63 -16.34 -5.20
C ALA A 183 0.96 -14.97 -4.59
N LEU A 184 1.02 -13.90 -5.41
CA LEU A 184 1.20 -12.54 -4.90
C LEU A 184 0.02 -12.09 -4.04
N ARG A 185 -1.22 -12.49 -4.36
CA ARG A 185 -2.40 -12.19 -3.53
C ARG A 185 -2.30 -12.82 -2.15
N VAL A 186 -1.80 -14.05 -2.07
CA VAL A 186 -1.55 -14.73 -0.80
C VAL A 186 -0.46 -14.00 -0.01
N LEU A 187 0.64 -13.57 -0.66
CA LEU A 187 1.70 -12.78 -0.02
C LEU A 187 1.17 -11.44 0.51
N VAL A 188 0.39 -10.70 -0.28
CA VAL A 188 -0.25 -9.45 0.19
C VAL A 188 -1.13 -9.71 1.39
N ALA A 189 -1.99 -10.74 1.36
CA ALA A 189 -2.83 -11.09 2.50
C ALA A 189 -1.99 -11.42 3.76
N LEU A 190 -0.88 -12.13 3.60
CA LEU A 190 0.03 -12.46 4.69
C LEU A 190 0.71 -11.21 5.29
N TYR A 191 1.19 -10.29 4.45
CA TYR A 191 1.91 -9.08 4.88
C TYR A 191 0.98 -7.95 5.35
N SER A 192 -0.28 -7.91 4.89
CA SER A 192 -1.28 -6.93 5.32
C SER A 192 -1.89 -7.23 6.69
N SER A 193 -1.72 -8.44 7.23
CA SER A 193 -2.22 -8.78 8.57
C SER A 193 -1.61 -7.87 9.65
N PRO A 194 -2.37 -7.27 10.58
CA PRO A 194 -1.81 -6.33 11.57
C PRO A 194 -0.86 -6.98 12.60
N ARG A 195 -0.69 -8.31 12.57
CA ARG A 195 0.35 -9.06 13.29
C ARG A 195 1.55 -9.47 12.41
N SER A 196 1.53 -9.19 11.11
CA SER A 196 2.47 -9.68 10.08
C SER A 196 3.92 -9.26 10.32
N ALA A 197 4.16 -8.06 10.86
CA ALA A 197 5.52 -7.55 11.06
C ALA A 197 6.10 -7.82 12.45
N GLY A 198 5.24 -7.92 13.47
CA GLY A 198 5.66 -7.74 14.87
C GLY A 198 6.06 -9.02 15.62
N LEU A 199 5.59 -10.20 15.20
CA LEU A 199 5.71 -11.42 16.02
C LEU A 199 6.18 -12.68 15.29
N MET A 200 6.09 -12.78 13.96
CA MET A 200 6.41 -14.04 13.27
C MET A 200 7.84 -14.14 12.71
N LEU A 201 8.45 -13.02 12.32
CA LEU A 201 9.85 -13.00 11.87
C LEU A 201 10.84 -12.61 12.98
N LEU A 202 10.35 -12.16 14.16
CA LEU A 202 11.18 -11.51 15.19
C LEU A 202 11.12 -12.18 16.58
N SER A 203 10.20 -13.12 16.85
CA SER A 203 10.17 -13.79 18.16
C SER A 203 11.15 -14.97 18.28
N GLY A 204 11.81 -15.36 17.18
CA GLY A 204 12.84 -16.41 17.21
C GLY A 204 13.79 -16.47 16.00
N GLU A 205 13.74 -15.51 15.07
CA GLU A 205 14.55 -15.54 13.84
C GLU A 205 15.43 -14.29 13.71
N SER A 206 16.65 -14.47 13.21
CA SER A 206 17.57 -13.35 12.99
C SER A 206 17.03 -12.41 11.89
N PRO A 207 17.13 -11.08 12.02
CA PRO A 207 16.73 -10.10 11.00
C PRO A 207 17.29 -10.39 9.58
N MET A 208 18.43 -11.09 9.48
CA MET A 208 19.01 -11.53 8.21
C MET A 208 18.10 -12.43 7.35
N GLN A 209 17.18 -13.19 7.96
CA GLN A 209 16.30 -14.07 7.21
C GLN A 209 15.12 -13.33 6.58
N GLY A 210 14.52 -12.37 7.30
CA GLY A 210 13.49 -11.50 6.74
C GLY A 210 13.99 -10.73 5.50
N GLU A 211 15.23 -10.24 5.55
CA GLU A 211 15.85 -9.61 4.38
C GLU A 211 16.05 -10.57 3.20
N LYS A 212 16.46 -11.82 3.45
CA LYS A 212 16.61 -12.84 2.39
C LYS A 212 15.29 -13.05 1.66
N TRP A 213 14.19 -13.14 2.40
CA TRP A 213 12.84 -13.30 1.85
C TRP A 213 12.40 -12.12 1.04
N MET A 214 12.54 -10.93 1.60
CA MET A 214 12.20 -9.70 0.89
C MET A 214 12.96 -9.64 -0.44
N ARG A 215 14.27 -9.94 -0.47
CA ARG A 215 15.05 -9.94 -1.72
C ARG A 215 14.52 -10.95 -2.75
N LYS A 216 14.16 -12.16 -2.30
CA LYS A 216 13.55 -13.18 -3.17
C LYS A 216 12.21 -12.69 -3.75
N ILE A 217 11.32 -12.18 -2.90
CA ILE A 217 10.00 -11.68 -3.30
C ILE A 217 10.16 -10.51 -4.28
N SER A 218 10.99 -9.51 -3.95
CA SER A 218 11.24 -8.36 -4.83
C SER A 218 11.77 -8.78 -6.20
N ARG A 219 12.68 -9.76 -6.26
CA ARG A 219 13.18 -10.29 -7.53
C ARG A 219 12.04 -10.93 -8.34
N CYS A 220 11.29 -11.85 -7.75
CA CYS A 220 10.16 -12.48 -8.44
C CYS A 220 9.12 -11.45 -8.89
N MET A 221 8.86 -10.41 -8.10
CA MET A 221 7.98 -9.31 -8.47
C MET A 221 8.48 -8.52 -9.69
N LEU A 222 9.78 -8.23 -9.76
CA LEU A 222 10.38 -7.55 -10.91
C LEU A 222 10.36 -8.44 -12.16
N ASP A 223 10.73 -9.71 -12.03
CA ASP A 223 10.76 -10.66 -13.15
C ASP A 223 9.34 -10.92 -13.71
N SER A 224 8.32 -10.83 -12.85
CA SER A 224 6.91 -10.99 -13.23
C SER A 224 6.19 -9.68 -13.54
N PHE A 225 6.84 -8.52 -13.50
CA PHE A 225 6.21 -7.21 -13.67
C PHE A 225 5.37 -7.10 -14.95
N SER A 226 5.86 -7.66 -16.06
CA SER A 226 5.17 -7.65 -17.35
C SER A 226 3.82 -8.38 -17.34
N ILE A 227 3.58 -9.29 -16.38
CA ILE A 227 2.29 -9.96 -16.17
C ILE A 227 1.33 -9.01 -15.46
N PHE A 228 1.81 -8.34 -14.41
CA PHE A 228 0.99 -7.46 -13.58
C PHE A 228 0.65 -6.15 -14.27
N ASN A 229 1.59 -5.57 -15.04
CA ASN A 229 1.44 -4.30 -15.75
C ASN A 229 0.52 -4.36 -17.00
N ARG A 230 -0.43 -5.30 -17.04
CA ARG A 230 -1.39 -5.50 -18.15
C ARG A 230 -2.84 -5.27 -17.75
N GLN A 231 -3.16 -5.39 -16.46
CA GLN A 231 -4.53 -5.37 -15.97
C GLN A 231 -4.60 -4.60 -14.67
N VAL A 232 -5.65 -3.78 -14.51
CA VAL A 232 -5.87 -2.89 -13.36
C VAL A 232 -5.73 -3.65 -12.04
N GLU A 233 -6.48 -4.72 -11.84
CA GLU A 233 -6.44 -5.48 -10.57
C GLU A 233 -5.07 -6.11 -10.27
N SER A 234 -4.34 -6.49 -11.31
CA SER A 234 -3.03 -7.12 -11.15
C SER A 234 -1.97 -6.09 -10.76
N ILE A 235 -1.90 -4.95 -11.47
CA ILE A 235 -0.94 -3.90 -11.12
C ILE A 235 -1.28 -3.27 -9.76
N ARG A 236 -2.57 -3.13 -9.44
CA ARG A 236 -3.05 -2.68 -8.12
C ARG A 236 -2.45 -3.48 -6.98
N LEU A 237 -2.55 -4.80 -7.08
CA LEU A 237 -1.99 -5.74 -6.12
C LEU A 237 -0.47 -5.65 -6.05
N TRP A 238 0.19 -5.52 -7.20
CA TRP A 238 1.63 -5.43 -7.27
C TRP A 238 2.15 -4.17 -6.55
N LEU A 239 1.49 -3.02 -6.75
CA LEU A 239 1.80 -1.76 -6.04
C LEU A 239 1.50 -1.85 -4.53
N GLU A 240 0.42 -2.55 -4.15
CA GLU A 240 0.12 -2.82 -2.74
C GLU A 240 1.25 -3.60 -2.07
N MET A 241 1.76 -4.63 -2.73
CA MET A 241 2.91 -5.40 -2.22
C MET A 241 4.18 -4.56 -2.13
N VAL A 242 4.46 -3.69 -3.10
CA VAL A 242 5.60 -2.75 -3.03
C VAL A 242 5.53 -1.90 -1.76
N LEU A 243 4.37 -1.31 -1.49
CA LEU A 243 4.17 -0.47 -0.31
C LEU A 243 4.31 -1.28 0.99
N LEU A 244 3.82 -2.53 1.02
CA LEU A 244 4.00 -3.42 2.17
C LEU A 244 5.48 -3.73 2.39
N LEU A 245 6.23 -4.11 1.35
CA LEU A 245 7.66 -4.41 1.47
C LEU A 245 8.46 -3.18 1.93
N LEU A 246 8.12 -2.00 1.43
CA LEU A 246 8.73 -0.74 1.89
C LEU A 246 8.45 -0.48 3.37
N ARG A 247 7.22 -0.70 3.84
CA ARG A 247 6.87 -0.52 5.26
C ARG A 247 7.60 -1.49 6.20
N HIS A 248 7.81 -2.73 5.75
CA HIS A 248 8.44 -3.78 6.58
C HIS A 248 9.97 -3.76 6.49
N PHE A 249 10.53 -3.44 5.33
CA PHE A 249 11.97 -3.51 5.03
C PHE A 249 12.43 -2.28 4.22
N PRO A 250 12.28 -1.07 4.77
CA PRO A 250 12.42 0.18 4.01
C PRO A 250 13.71 0.26 3.19
N PHE A 251 14.86 -0.01 3.81
CA PHE A 251 16.14 0.14 3.14
C PHE A 251 16.37 -0.92 2.07
N LYS A 252 16.13 -2.17 2.43
CA LYS A 252 16.45 -3.29 1.57
C LYS A 252 15.46 -3.41 0.41
N ALA A 253 14.18 -3.05 0.62
CA ALA A 253 13.19 -2.93 -0.44
C ALA A 253 13.48 -1.75 -1.38
N THR A 254 13.98 -0.63 -0.85
CA THR A 254 14.47 0.48 -1.68
C THR A 254 15.61 0.04 -2.59
N GLU A 255 16.61 -0.64 -2.02
CA GLU A 255 17.76 -1.15 -2.75
C GLU A 255 17.37 -2.16 -3.84
N THR A 256 16.41 -3.05 -3.58
CA THR A 256 16.03 -4.09 -4.56
C THR A 256 15.04 -3.62 -5.61
N LEU A 257 13.98 -2.91 -5.21
CA LEU A 257 12.88 -2.53 -6.10
C LEU A 257 13.17 -1.22 -6.85
N PHE A 258 13.97 -0.33 -6.26
CA PHE A 258 14.20 1.01 -6.81
C PHE A 258 15.64 1.23 -7.31
N SER A 259 16.54 0.24 -7.17
CA SER A 259 17.84 0.32 -7.84
C SER A 259 17.66 0.13 -9.36
N PRO A 260 18.11 1.06 -10.21
CA PRO A 260 18.06 0.88 -11.65
C PRO A 260 18.97 -0.29 -12.05
N VAL A 261 18.48 -1.13 -12.96
CA VAL A 261 19.24 -2.26 -13.52
C VAL A 261 20.31 -1.69 -14.43
N PRO A 262 21.61 -1.92 -14.16
CA PRO A 262 22.67 -1.46 -15.04
C PRO A 262 22.79 -2.45 -16.20
N ARG A 263 21.85 -2.40 -17.17
CA ARG A 263 21.95 -2.89 -18.57
C ARG A 263 20.55 -3.06 -19.22
N SER A 264 20.36 -2.34 -20.32
CA SER A 264 19.45 -2.54 -21.49
C SER A 264 17.92 -2.68 -21.34
N GLU A 265 17.23 -1.91 -22.19
CA GLU A 265 15.91 -2.09 -22.83
C GLU A 265 14.63 -2.18 -21.98
N ILE A 266 14.68 -2.41 -20.67
CA ILE A 266 13.47 -2.41 -19.84
C ILE A 266 13.27 -1.02 -19.24
N THR A 267 12.22 -0.30 -19.67
CA THR A 267 11.75 0.90 -18.97
C THR A 267 11.58 0.57 -17.50
N TRP A 268 12.22 1.38 -16.64
CA TRP A 268 12.14 1.19 -15.19
C TRP A 268 10.68 1.05 -14.78
N TRP A 269 10.34 0.00 -13.99
CA TRP A 269 8.95 -0.42 -13.78
C TRP A 269 8.05 0.74 -13.36
N PHE A 270 8.58 1.69 -12.59
CA PHE A 270 7.86 2.85 -12.13
C PHE A 270 7.43 3.77 -13.28
N VAL A 271 8.34 4.07 -14.21
CA VAL A 271 8.03 4.85 -15.42
C VAL A 271 7.03 4.09 -16.28
N ALA A 272 7.22 2.77 -16.44
CA ALA A 272 6.27 1.93 -17.17
C ALA A 272 4.86 1.89 -16.54
N VAL A 273 4.74 2.07 -15.22
CA VAL A 273 3.43 2.22 -14.57
C VAL A 273 2.84 3.60 -14.86
N ILE A 274 3.63 4.68 -14.81
CA ILE A 274 3.14 6.02 -15.16
C ILE A 274 2.65 6.04 -16.61
N GLU A 275 3.47 5.59 -17.56
CA GLU A 275 3.13 5.58 -18.99
C GLU A 275 1.82 4.85 -19.27
N ASN A 276 1.59 3.70 -18.60
CA ASN A 276 0.41 2.87 -18.83
C ASN A 276 -0.83 3.33 -18.04
N TRP A 277 -0.65 3.96 -16.87
CA TRP A 277 -1.74 4.16 -15.90
C TRP A 277 -1.87 5.59 -15.38
N GLN A 278 -1.17 6.58 -15.96
CA GLN A 278 -1.21 8.01 -15.55
C GLN A 278 -2.61 8.62 -15.48
N PHE A 279 -3.59 8.08 -16.20
CA PHE A 279 -4.97 8.55 -16.20
C PHE A 279 -5.88 7.78 -15.25
N GLN A 280 -5.35 6.81 -14.49
CA GLN A 280 -6.10 6.02 -13.50
C GLN A 280 -5.73 6.44 -12.08
N ALA A 281 -6.60 7.25 -11.45
CA ALA A 281 -6.35 7.85 -10.15
C ALA A 281 -6.04 6.83 -9.05
N GLU A 282 -6.71 5.67 -9.09
CA GLU A 282 -6.54 4.61 -8.10
C GLU A 282 -5.14 3.94 -8.17
N MET A 283 -4.55 3.87 -9.37
CA MET A 283 -3.20 3.32 -9.55
C MET A 283 -2.15 4.37 -9.21
N MET A 284 -2.37 5.60 -9.67
CA MET A 284 -1.46 6.72 -9.41
C MET A 284 -1.34 7.03 -7.92
N SER A 285 -2.45 7.04 -7.17
CA SER A 285 -2.42 7.26 -5.72
C SER A 285 -1.57 6.20 -4.98
N ARG A 286 -1.67 4.92 -5.36
CA ARG A 286 -0.85 3.84 -4.77
C ARG A 286 0.62 3.93 -5.16
N LEU A 287 0.90 4.25 -6.42
CA LEU A 287 2.25 4.46 -6.91
C LEU A 287 2.93 5.61 -6.14
N LEU A 288 2.24 6.74 -6.02
CA LEU A 288 2.75 7.94 -5.35
C LEU A 288 2.90 7.72 -3.85
N ALA A 289 1.99 6.99 -3.19
CA ALA A 289 2.14 6.63 -1.78
C ALA A 289 3.44 5.87 -1.49
N SER A 290 3.92 5.06 -2.45
CA SER A 290 5.21 4.36 -2.35
C SER A 290 6.38 5.35 -2.39
N LEU A 291 6.33 6.36 -3.26
CA LEU A 291 7.33 7.44 -3.28
C LEU A 291 7.26 8.30 -2.02
N THR A 292 6.07 8.67 -1.56
CA THR A 292 5.89 9.46 -0.33
C THR A 292 6.56 8.76 0.84
N PHE A 293 6.33 7.45 0.99
CA PHE A 293 6.95 6.65 2.04
C PHE A 293 8.48 6.64 1.91
N LEU A 294 9.01 6.40 0.71
CA LEU A 294 10.46 6.39 0.45
C LEU A 294 11.13 7.71 0.84
N PHE A 295 10.55 8.84 0.45
CA PHE A 295 11.12 10.15 0.74
C PHE A 295 10.88 10.60 2.19
N ALA A 296 9.94 10.00 2.91
CA ALA A 296 9.69 10.27 4.32
C ALA A 296 10.62 9.54 5.30
N LEU A 297 11.45 8.61 4.83
CA LEU A 297 12.39 7.87 5.68
C LEU A 297 13.43 8.82 6.33
N PRO A 298 13.75 8.65 7.64
CA PRO A 298 14.50 9.63 8.43
C PRO A 298 15.97 9.84 8.01
N TYR A 299 16.43 11.09 8.19
CA TYR A 299 17.73 11.67 7.77
C TYR A 299 18.94 11.35 8.70
N LYS A 300 18.90 10.31 9.53
CA LYS A 300 19.91 10.13 10.61
C LYS A 300 20.68 8.81 10.60
N THR A 301 20.52 8.02 9.57
CA THR A 301 21.13 6.70 9.43
C THR A 301 22.11 6.74 8.26
N LEU A 302 23.02 5.76 8.16
CA LEU A 302 24.02 5.60 7.08
C LEU A 302 23.44 5.63 5.63
N GLU A 303 22.13 5.78 5.50
CA GLU A 303 21.23 5.70 4.35
C GLU A 303 21.02 7.02 3.60
N ASP A 304 21.57 8.14 4.08
CA ASP A 304 21.50 9.44 3.38
C ASP A 304 22.10 9.34 1.97
N LYS A 305 23.21 8.61 1.80
CA LYS A 305 23.83 8.40 0.49
C LYS A 305 22.95 7.58 -0.44
N MET A 306 22.23 6.59 0.08
CA MET A 306 21.35 5.74 -0.74
C MET A 306 20.12 6.51 -1.19
N GLN A 307 19.50 7.29 -0.30
CA GLN A 307 18.33 8.09 -0.67
C GLN A 307 18.70 9.29 -1.55
N ILE A 308 19.85 9.92 -1.32
CA ILE A 308 20.37 10.96 -2.22
C ILE A 308 20.71 10.34 -3.57
N CYS A 309 21.41 9.20 -3.62
CA CYS A 309 21.73 8.52 -4.87
C CYS A 309 20.47 8.06 -5.61
N LEU A 310 19.47 7.54 -4.88
CA LEU A 310 18.17 7.20 -5.45
C LEU A 310 17.50 8.45 -6.00
N ALA A 311 17.38 9.51 -5.19
CA ALA A 311 16.81 10.77 -5.63
C ALA A 311 17.53 11.25 -6.90
N GLU A 312 18.85 11.34 -6.89
CA GLU A 312 19.65 11.75 -8.04
C GLU A 312 19.39 10.88 -9.27
N LYS A 313 19.31 9.55 -9.12
CA LYS A 313 18.98 8.65 -10.22
C LYS A 313 17.56 8.86 -10.74
N LEU A 314 16.56 8.92 -9.86
CA LEU A 314 15.17 9.14 -10.24
C LEU A 314 14.95 10.50 -10.91
N ILE A 315 15.65 11.52 -10.41
CA ILE A 315 15.50 12.90 -10.85
C ILE A 315 16.25 13.13 -12.16
N CYS A 316 17.52 12.69 -12.23
CA CYS A 316 18.41 12.99 -13.34
C CYS A 316 18.28 11.98 -14.49
N GLU A 317 18.13 10.68 -14.21
CA GLU A 317 18.04 9.66 -15.26
C GLU A 317 16.61 9.46 -15.76
N GLN A 318 15.61 9.66 -14.90
CA GLN A 318 14.20 9.33 -15.19
C GLN A 318 13.26 10.54 -15.24
N ASN A 319 13.78 11.77 -15.17
CA ASN A 319 13.01 13.02 -15.23
C ASN A 319 11.80 13.06 -14.27
N LEU A 320 11.91 12.44 -13.08
CA LEU A 320 10.78 12.27 -12.15
C LEU A 320 10.07 13.60 -11.83
N LEU A 321 10.82 14.70 -11.72
CA LEU A 321 10.24 16.02 -11.44
C LEU A 321 9.25 16.47 -12.52
N ASN A 322 9.59 16.26 -13.79
CA ASN A 322 8.73 16.63 -14.91
C ASN A 322 7.49 15.72 -14.96
N LEU A 323 7.67 14.43 -14.66
CA LEU A 323 6.55 13.49 -14.53
C LEU A 323 5.60 13.91 -13.41
N LEU A 324 6.12 14.26 -12.22
CA LEU A 324 5.30 14.75 -11.11
C LEU A 324 4.58 16.06 -11.47
N CYS A 325 5.23 16.97 -12.20
CA CYS A 325 4.57 18.20 -12.68
C CYS A 325 3.41 17.87 -13.62
N SER A 326 3.60 16.93 -14.56
CA SER A 326 2.54 16.50 -15.49
C SER A 326 1.38 15.82 -14.77
N ILE A 327 1.66 15.02 -13.74
CA ILE A 327 0.63 14.39 -12.89
C ILE A 327 -0.15 15.47 -12.14
N ILE A 328 0.52 16.43 -11.50
CA ILE A 328 -0.15 17.54 -10.79
C ILE A 328 -1.04 18.31 -11.75
N ASP A 329 -0.53 18.67 -12.93
CA ASP A 329 -1.29 19.42 -13.94
C ASP A 329 -2.57 18.68 -14.36
N HIS A 330 -2.42 17.41 -14.74
CA HIS A 330 -3.54 16.56 -15.15
C HIS A 330 -4.60 16.45 -14.04
N TYR A 331 -4.20 16.07 -12.83
CA TYR A 331 -5.16 15.83 -11.74
C TYR A 331 -5.71 17.11 -11.12
N HIS A 332 -5.00 18.23 -11.23
CA HIS A 332 -5.52 19.55 -10.87
C HIS A 332 -6.68 19.93 -11.79
N HIS A 333 -6.53 19.72 -13.09
CA HIS A 333 -7.62 19.93 -14.04
C HIS A 333 -8.77 18.94 -13.82
N ALA A 334 -8.46 17.65 -13.62
CA ALA A 334 -9.48 16.63 -13.34
C ALA A 334 -10.30 16.97 -12.09
N SER A 335 -9.67 17.49 -11.03
CA SER A 335 -10.36 17.83 -9.77
C SER A 335 -11.47 18.86 -9.92
N ARG A 336 -11.42 19.67 -10.98
CA ARG A 336 -12.44 20.69 -11.29
C ARG A 336 -13.68 20.13 -11.97
N VAL A 337 -13.55 18.98 -12.63
CA VAL A 337 -14.54 18.45 -13.58
C VAL A 337 -15.21 17.18 -13.06
N THR A 338 -14.54 16.42 -12.20
CA THR A 338 -15.00 15.10 -11.75
C THR A 338 -16.21 15.14 -10.80
N SER A 339 -17.06 14.11 -10.92
CA SER A 339 -18.18 13.83 -10.01
C SER A 339 -17.73 13.47 -8.58
N SER A 340 -18.64 13.48 -7.61
CA SER A 340 -18.30 13.40 -6.17
C SER A 340 -17.51 12.16 -5.75
N THR A 341 -17.72 10.99 -6.36
CA THR A 341 -17.03 9.75 -5.98
C THR A 341 -15.63 9.62 -6.57
N GLU A 342 -15.41 10.09 -7.79
CA GLU A 342 -14.07 10.10 -8.41
C GLU A 342 -13.20 11.24 -7.86
N HIS A 343 -13.85 12.31 -7.41
CA HIS A 343 -13.19 13.49 -6.85
C HIS A 343 -12.30 13.12 -5.66
N GLU A 344 -12.74 12.26 -4.74
CA GLU A 344 -11.92 11.85 -3.59
C GLU A 344 -10.61 11.18 -4.01
N THR A 345 -10.65 10.29 -5.00
CA THR A 345 -9.46 9.58 -5.47
C THR A 345 -8.51 10.52 -6.23
N VAL A 346 -9.06 11.45 -7.01
CA VAL A 346 -8.28 12.52 -7.66
C VAL A 346 -7.59 13.41 -6.62
N MET A 347 -8.29 13.78 -5.56
CA MET A 347 -7.73 14.58 -4.46
C MET A 347 -6.63 13.83 -3.71
N LEU A 348 -6.76 12.51 -3.55
CA LEU A 348 -5.70 11.66 -2.98
C LEU A 348 -4.45 11.64 -3.86
N VAL A 349 -4.59 11.57 -5.19
CA VAL A 349 -3.45 11.66 -6.12
C VAL A 349 -2.74 13.00 -5.96
N LEU A 350 -3.48 14.11 -5.94
CA LEU A 350 -2.90 15.44 -5.73
C LEU A 350 -2.18 15.53 -4.38
N LEU A 351 -2.81 15.07 -3.30
CA LEU A 351 -2.22 15.07 -1.97
C LEU A 351 -0.92 14.27 -1.93
N GLU A 352 -0.90 13.05 -2.45
CA GLU A 352 0.31 12.21 -2.45
C GLU A 352 1.40 12.80 -3.34
N THR A 353 1.07 13.38 -4.49
CA THR A 353 2.06 14.04 -5.35
C THR A 353 2.68 15.26 -4.65
N ILE A 354 1.87 16.08 -3.98
CA ILE A 354 2.35 17.23 -3.20
C ILE A 354 3.20 16.75 -2.01
N ARG A 355 2.84 15.65 -1.36
CA ARG A 355 3.64 15.05 -0.28
C ARG A 355 5.01 14.59 -0.77
N VAL A 356 5.09 13.95 -1.94
CA VAL A 356 6.39 13.60 -2.55
C VAL A 356 7.24 14.86 -2.72
N VAL A 357 6.68 15.92 -3.30
CA VAL A 357 7.37 17.21 -3.48
C VAL A 357 7.79 17.81 -2.14
N ARG A 358 6.91 17.75 -1.12
CA ARG A 358 7.19 18.22 0.24
C ARG A 358 8.35 17.48 0.87
N GLN A 359 8.31 16.15 0.91
CA GLN A 359 9.38 15.32 1.48
C GLN A 359 10.72 15.52 0.77
N TRP A 360 10.69 15.74 -0.54
CA TRP A 360 11.88 16.08 -1.29
C TRP A 360 12.39 17.49 -0.94
N SER A 361 11.52 18.51 -0.91
CA SER A 361 11.90 19.88 -0.58
C SER A 361 12.49 20.04 0.83
N GLU A 362 12.11 19.17 1.77
CA GLU A 362 12.65 19.17 3.15
C GLU A 362 14.15 18.87 3.22
N ARG A 363 14.72 18.26 2.17
CA ARG A 363 16.11 17.81 2.13
C ARG A 363 16.98 18.92 1.54
N PRO A 364 17.80 19.63 2.34
CA PRO A 364 18.54 20.79 1.85
C PRO A 364 19.53 20.46 0.73
N SER A 365 20.10 19.25 0.73
CA SER A 365 21.00 18.76 -0.32
C SER A 365 20.35 18.66 -1.69
N LEU A 366 19.02 18.56 -1.74
CA LEU A 366 18.27 18.41 -2.99
C LEU A 366 17.61 19.71 -3.46
N VAL A 367 17.59 20.77 -2.63
CA VAL A 367 17.05 22.10 -2.98
C VAL A 367 17.71 22.68 -4.25
N PRO A 368 19.04 22.59 -4.47
CA PRO A 368 19.64 23.08 -5.70
C PRO A 368 19.07 22.46 -6.99
N ARG A 369 18.50 21.26 -6.92
CA ARG A 369 17.84 20.63 -8.07
C ARG A 369 16.51 21.30 -8.42
N PHE A 370 15.77 21.80 -7.42
CA PHE A 370 14.59 22.63 -7.65
C PHE A 370 14.96 23.98 -8.27
N GLU A 371 16.09 24.57 -7.86
CA GLU A 371 16.56 25.85 -8.41
C GLU A 371 16.92 25.76 -9.90
N ALA A 372 17.55 24.65 -10.28
CA ALA A 372 18.03 24.38 -11.63
C ALA A 372 16.93 23.95 -12.61
N SER A 373 15.76 23.52 -12.12
CA SER A 373 14.67 23.02 -12.98
C SER A 373 13.76 24.15 -13.47
N HIS A 374 13.61 24.26 -14.78
CA HIS A 374 12.65 25.17 -15.42
C HIS A 374 11.20 24.77 -15.09
N SER A 375 10.87 23.47 -15.15
CA SER A 375 9.54 22.95 -14.84
C SER A 375 9.07 23.28 -13.42
N VAL A 376 9.99 23.48 -12.47
CA VAL A 376 9.61 23.96 -11.13
C VAL A 376 9.06 25.37 -11.18
N LYS A 377 9.75 26.28 -11.87
CA LYS A 377 9.37 27.69 -11.95
C LYS A 377 8.15 27.89 -12.84
N ASP A 378 8.09 27.17 -13.96
CA ASP A 378 7.11 27.40 -15.02
C ASP A 378 5.85 26.56 -14.85
N THR A 379 5.91 25.44 -14.12
CA THR A 379 4.79 24.49 -13.98
C THR A 379 4.45 24.22 -12.52
N LEU A 380 5.38 23.70 -11.72
CA LEU A 380 5.09 23.27 -10.34
C LEU A 380 4.61 24.43 -9.46
N LEU A 381 5.36 25.53 -9.39
CA LEU A 381 5.03 26.65 -8.51
C LEU A 381 3.69 27.30 -8.89
N PRO A 382 3.41 27.64 -10.17
CA PRO A 382 2.10 28.15 -10.57
C PRO A 382 0.95 27.21 -10.19
N LEU A 383 1.09 25.90 -10.45
CA LEU A 383 0.07 24.90 -10.11
C LEU A 383 -0.16 24.82 -8.61
N LEU A 384 0.90 24.73 -7.79
CA LEU A 384 0.76 24.69 -6.33
C LEU A 384 0.09 25.94 -5.79
N ILE A 385 0.37 27.13 -6.33
CA ILE A 385 -0.27 28.39 -5.92
C ILE A 385 -1.76 28.39 -6.30
N GLU A 386 -2.09 27.88 -7.48
CA GLU A 386 -3.47 27.77 -7.91
C GLU A 386 -4.24 26.72 -7.09
N THR A 387 -3.65 25.55 -6.85
CA THR A 387 -4.22 24.51 -5.98
C THR A 387 -4.40 25.04 -4.55
N LEU A 388 -3.45 25.82 -4.01
CA LEU A 388 -3.58 26.47 -2.71
C LEU A 388 -4.82 27.36 -2.65
N LYS A 389 -5.04 28.17 -3.69
CA LYS A 389 -6.21 29.06 -3.79
C LYS A 389 -7.51 28.26 -3.83
N MET A 390 -7.59 27.23 -4.66
CA MET A 390 -8.79 26.39 -4.78
C MET A 390 -9.10 25.61 -3.50
N GLN A 391 -8.07 25.02 -2.88
CA GLN A 391 -8.23 24.12 -1.73
C GLN A 391 -8.34 24.85 -0.39
N SER A 392 -8.10 26.18 -0.36
CA SER A 392 -8.17 27.03 0.83
C SER A 392 -9.45 26.90 1.68
N LYS A 393 -10.56 26.48 1.07
CA LYS A 393 -11.86 26.28 1.74
C LYS A 393 -12.31 24.82 1.80
N GLN A 394 -11.61 23.91 1.12
CA GLN A 394 -12.04 22.53 0.88
C GLN A 394 -11.19 21.51 1.64
N SER A 395 -9.87 21.72 1.72
CA SER A 395 -8.96 20.76 2.34
C SER A 395 -7.78 21.43 3.02
N SER A 396 -7.86 21.61 4.34
CA SER A 396 -6.79 22.16 5.16
C SER A 396 -5.52 21.28 5.14
N VAL A 397 -5.65 19.98 4.85
CA VAL A 397 -4.51 19.06 4.73
C VAL A 397 -3.66 19.39 3.50
N ILE A 398 -4.29 19.55 2.33
CA ILE A 398 -3.57 19.88 1.09
C ILE A 398 -2.94 21.26 1.20
N VAL A 399 -3.69 22.23 1.74
CA VAL A 399 -3.19 23.58 2.01
C VAL A 399 -1.93 23.54 2.87
N LEU A 400 -1.94 22.75 3.96
CA LEU A 400 -0.78 22.62 4.83
C LEU A 400 0.43 22.04 4.09
N GLU A 401 0.26 20.95 3.34
CA GLU A 401 1.36 20.33 2.60
C GLU A 401 1.97 21.30 1.58
N ILE A 402 1.15 22.08 0.86
CA ILE A 402 1.63 23.12 -0.06
C ILE A 402 2.42 24.21 0.68
N LEU A 403 1.93 24.68 1.82
CA LEU A 403 2.63 25.68 2.63
C LEU A 403 3.99 25.16 3.13
N LEU A 404 4.06 23.88 3.51
CA LEU A 404 5.33 23.23 3.88
C LEU A 404 6.30 23.17 2.70
N VAL A 405 5.83 22.82 1.49
CA VAL A 405 6.65 22.91 0.26
C VAL A 405 7.22 24.31 0.11
N PHE A 406 6.37 25.35 0.14
CA PHE A 406 6.84 26.73 -0.03
C PHE A 406 7.81 27.17 1.05
N ARG A 407 7.59 26.78 2.30
CA ARG A 407 8.53 27.07 3.41
C ARG A 407 9.90 26.48 3.12
N ASN A 408 9.96 25.23 2.68
CA ASN A 408 11.20 24.53 2.42
C ASN A 408 11.94 25.11 1.21
N LEU A 409 11.23 25.36 0.11
CA LEU A 409 11.81 25.98 -1.08
C LEU A 409 12.28 27.42 -0.80
N ALA A 410 11.56 28.17 0.04
CA ALA A 410 11.96 29.51 0.47
C ALA A 410 13.20 29.53 1.37
N ALA A 411 13.76 28.37 1.77
CA ALA A 411 15.08 28.33 2.41
C ALA A 411 16.18 28.82 1.44
N SER A 412 16.04 28.52 0.15
CA SER A 412 16.89 29.06 -0.92
C SER A 412 16.54 30.52 -1.20
N HIS A 413 17.56 31.37 -1.39
CA HIS A 413 17.35 32.77 -1.77
C HIS A 413 16.77 32.91 -3.18
N SER A 414 17.22 32.09 -4.14
CA SER A 414 16.78 32.16 -5.54
C SER A 414 15.29 31.80 -5.67
N LEU A 415 14.87 30.70 -5.05
CA LEU A 415 13.48 30.25 -5.04
C LEU A 415 12.59 31.17 -4.20
N ARG A 416 13.10 31.71 -3.10
CA ARG A 416 12.40 32.73 -2.30
C ARG A 416 12.09 33.97 -3.14
N SER A 417 13.04 34.44 -3.96
CA SER A 417 12.81 35.57 -4.87
C SER A 417 11.75 35.24 -5.93
N VAL A 418 11.76 34.03 -6.48
CA VAL A 418 10.73 33.57 -7.43
C VAL A 418 9.35 33.53 -6.77
N LEU A 419 9.24 32.95 -5.57
CA LEU A 419 8.00 32.92 -4.78
C LEU A 419 7.48 34.33 -4.45
N ALA A 420 8.37 35.28 -4.18
CA ALA A 420 8.02 36.68 -3.93
C ALA A 420 7.38 37.35 -5.15
N GLY A 421 7.77 36.94 -6.36
CA GLY A 421 7.23 37.47 -7.62
C GLY A 421 5.78 37.08 -7.91
N PHE A 422 5.21 36.07 -7.21
CA PHE A 422 3.83 35.65 -7.43
C PHE A 422 2.84 36.45 -6.56
N GLU A 423 2.16 37.44 -7.16
CA GLU A 423 1.12 38.23 -6.48
C GLU A 423 -0.06 37.38 -5.97
N SER A 424 -0.41 36.33 -6.72
CA SER A 424 -1.45 35.36 -6.36
C SER A 424 -1.11 34.60 -5.08
N LEU A 425 0.17 34.29 -4.86
CA LEU A 425 0.64 33.67 -3.60
C LEU A 425 0.54 34.66 -2.44
N GLN A 426 0.97 35.91 -2.63
CA GLN A 426 0.86 36.95 -1.58
C GLN A 426 -0.59 37.13 -1.13
N THR A 427 -1.51 37.17 -2.09
CA THR A 427 -2.94 37.26 -1.83
C THR A 427 -3.44 36.06 -1.04
N SER A 428 -3.17 34.83 -1.50
CA SER A 428 -3.58 33.60 -0.81
C SER A 428 -3.03 33.49 0.61
N LEU A 429 -1.75 33.83 0.82
CA LEU A 429 -1.13 33.85 2.15
C LEU A 429 -1.79 34.88 3.07
N LYS A 430 -2.12 36.07 2.56
CA LYS A 430 -2.85 37.08 3.33
C LYS A 430 -4.19 36.50 3.81
N TRP A 431 -4.98 35.89 2.93
CA TRP A 431 -6.27 35.28 3.31
C TRP A 431 -6.12 34.17 4.36
N LEU A 432 -5.21 33.21 4.14
CA LEU A 432 -5.01 32.07 5.05
C LEU A 432 -4.54 32.49 6.46
N ARG A 433 -3.79 33.58 6.55
CA ARG A 433 -3.31 34.14 7.84
C ARG A 433 -4.44 34.69 8.72
N TYR A 434 -5.52 35.17 8.12
CA TYR A 434 -6.67 35.80 8.81
C TYR A 434 -7.93 34.91 8.84
N GLY A 435 -7.97 33.81 8.08
CA GLY A 435 -9.11 32.90 8.03
C GLY A 435 -9.39 32.13 9.34
N GLY A 436 -8.39 31.97 10.21
CA GLY A 436 -8.53 31.23 11.47
C GLY A 436 -9.24 31.99 12.61
N THR A 437 -9.51 33.29 12.46
CA THR A 437 -10.12 34.11 13.53
C THR A 437 -11.64 34.25 13.43
N ALA A 438 -12.30 33.64 12.44
CA ALA A 438 -13.74 33.79 12.23
C ALA A 438 -14.60 32.60 12.71
N ARG A 439 -14.00 31.56 13.30
CA ARG A 439 -14.71 30.35 13.77
C ARG A 439 -14.33 29.95 15.19
N THR A 440 -14.41 30.89 16.13
CA THR A 440 -14.79 30.66 17.54
C THR A 440 -14.69 31.98 18.29
N SER A 441 -15.83 32.65 18.46
CA SER A 441 -15.95 33.69 19.48
C SER A 441 -15.91 33.04 20.87
N LEU A 442 -15.11 33.64 21.77
CA LEU A 442 -15.21 33.57 23.23
C LEU A 442 -14.80 32.25 23.90
N SER A 443 -13.55 32.17 24.36
CA SER A 443 -13.22 32.32 25.79
C SER A 443 -11.82 31.80 26.12
N ALA A 444 -11.23 32.49 27.10
CA ALA A 444 -10.16 32.06 28.00
C ALA A 444 -8.73 31.92 27.45
N ALA A 445 -7.89 32.82 27.95
CA ALA A 445 -6.46 32.63 28.10
C ALA A 445 -6.13 31.28 28.74
N GLY A 446 -5.12 30.61 28.18
CA GLY A 446 -4.52 29.42 28.77
C GLY A 446 -3.49 28.85 27.82
N ASP A 447 -2.24 28.76 28.27
CA ASP A 447 -1.22 27.91 27.69
C ASP A 447 -1.81 26.52 27.39
N ALA A 448 -2.00 26.21 26.13
CA ALA A 448 -2.37 24.86 25.69
C ALA A 448 -1.74 24.61 24.33
N HIS A 449 -0.99 23.53 24.23
CA HIS A 449 -0.41 23.02 23.00
C HIS A 449 -1.49 22.84 21.92
N ASP A 450 -1.52 23.78 20.97
CA ASP A 450 -2.48 23.92 19.87
C ASP A 450 -2.30 22.86 18.74
N ASP A 451 -1.57 21.78 19.02
CA ASP A 451 -1.12 20.78 18.02
C ASP A 451 -2.26 19.87 17.51
N GLY A 452 -3.51 20.12 17.91
CA GLY A 452 -4.69 19.41 17.46
C GLY A 452 -5.56 20.16 16.43
N ASN A 453 -5.40 21.48 16.27
CA ASN A 453 -6.23 22.27 15.36
C ASN A 453 -5.52 22.51 14.00
N LEU A 454 -5.95 21.77 12.98
CA LEU A 454 -5.35 21.82 11.64
C LEU A 454 -5.44 23.22 11.00
N ASP A 455 -6.52 23.98 11.26
CA ASP A 455 -6.68 25.32 10.71
C ASP A 455 -5.74 26.34 11.39
N ALA A 456 -5.51 26.17 12.70
CA ALA A 456 -4.51 26.97 13.43
C ALA A 456 -3.09 26.69 12.91
N LEU A 457 -2.79 25.43 12.60
CA LEU A 457 -1.53 25.00 12.00
C LEU A 457 -1.34 25.60 10.60
N VAL A 458 -2.36 25.55 9.75
CA VAL A 458 -2.37 26.21 8.43
C VAL A 458 -2.10 27.71 8.56
N ALA A 459 -2.81 28.41 9.45
CA ALA A 459 -2.61 29.84 9.65
C ALA A 459 -1.19 30.16 10.16
N ARG A 460 -0.63 29.31 11.04
CA ARG A 460 0.74 29.44 11.54
C ARG A 460 1.77 29.26 10.43
N GLU A 461 1.65 28.22 9.61
CA GLU A 461 2.56 28.00 8.49
C GLU A 461 2.41 29.09 7.41
N ALA A 462 1.20 29.57 7.12
CA ALA A 462 0.99 30.68 6.20
C ALA A 462 1.68 31.98 6.69
N ARG A 463 1.66 32.26 8.01
CA ARG A 463 2.44 33.36 8.61
C ARG A 463 3.94 33.16 8.43
N SER A 464 4.42 31.93 8.60
CA SER A 464 5.84 31.56 8.46
C SER A 464 6.33 31.79 7.03
N VAL A 465 5.62 31.23 6.04
CA VAL A 465 5.95 31.39 4.61
C VAL A 465 5.93 32.87 4.21
N HIS A 466 4.89 33.61 4.60
CA HIS A 466 4.81 35.04 4.29
C HIS A 466 6.00 35.84 4.86
N LYS A 467 6.44 35.55 6.09
CA LYS A 467 7.63 36.21 6.68
C LYS A 467 8.89 35.91 5.86
N LEU A 468 9.08 34.66 5.45
CA LEU A 468 10.24 34.26 4.64
C LEU A 468 10.23 34.95 3.27
N VAL A 469 9.08 35.02 2.61
CA VAL A 469 8.97 35.61 1.27
C VAL A 469 9.11 37.14 1.31
N VAL A 470 8.52 37.82 2.30
CA VAL A 470 8.65 39.28 2.47
C VAL A 470 10.05 39.71 2.89
N ALA A 471 10.81 38.86 3.58
CA ALA A 471 12.21 39.13 3.91
C ALA A 471 13.09 39.33 2.66
N CYS A 472 12.65 38.87 1.47
CA CYS A 472 13.32 39.14 0.20
C CYS A 472 12.98 40.50 -0.42
N LEU A 473 11.84 41.09 -0.06
CA LEU A 473 11.36 42.38 -0.60
C LEU A 473 11.97 43.58 0.16
N GLY A 474 12.56 43.34 1.34
CA GLY A 474 13.26 44.35 2.15
C GLY A 474 14.76 44.30 1.95
N GLY A 475 15.28 45.08 1.00
CA GLY A 475 16.72 45.31 0.78
C GLY A 475 17.37 46.21 1.85
N ALA A 476 17.28 45.84 3.13
CA ALA A 476 18.06 46.49 4.18
C ALA A 476 18.60 45.41 5.12
N GLU A 477 19.88 45.08 4.95
CA GLU A 477 20.65 44.57 6.08
C GLU A 477 20.44 45.52 7.27
N PRO A 478 20.21 45.01 8.49
CA PRO A 478 20.24 45.87 9.65
C PRO A 478 21.68 46.37 9.79
N LYS A 479 21.93 47.64 9.42
CA LYS A 479 23.16 48.35 9.78
C LYS A 479 23.22 48.39 11.31
N THR A 480 23.93 47.44 11.91
CA THR A 480 24.32 47.54 13.31
C THR A 480 25.29 48.70 13.42
N ARG A 481 24.88 49.72 14.19
CA ARG A 481 25.72 50.82 14.63
C ARG A 481 26.69 50.26 15.67
N ASN A 482 27.73 49.58 15.19
CA ASN A 482 29.05 49.38 15.79
C ASN A 482 29.77 48.32 14.96
N GLY A 483 30.95 48.69 14.47
CA GLY A 483 31.77 47.86 13.60
C GLY A 483 32.20 46.58 14.29
N SER A 484 31.68 45.46 13.80
CA SER A 484 32.33 44.15 13.83
C SER A 484 31.64 43.27 12.79
N ALA A 485 32.35 43.05 11.69
CA ALA A 485 31.96 42.11 10.66
C ALA A 485 31.86 40.68 11.22
N ILE A 486 31.06 39.86 10.53
CA ILE A 486 30.93 38.41 10.71
C ILE A 486 30.12 38.05 11.98
N ILE A 487 28.84 37.68 11.80
CA ILE A 487 27.99 36.76 12.59
C ILE A 487 26.52 37.16 12.33
N VAL A 488 25.97 36.85 11.15
CA VAL A 488 24.50 36.74 10.98
C VAL A 488 24.13 35.46 10.21
N ALA A 489 25.01 34.96 9.34
CA ALA A 489 24.84 33.64 8.73
C ALA A 489 24.96 32.46 9.74
N LYS A 490 25.69 32.63 10.86
CA LYS A 490 25.83 31.58 11.88
C LYS A 490 24.68 31.52 12.89
N VAL A 491 24.06 32.65 13.23
CA VAL A 491 23.00 32.66 14.27
C VAL A 491 21.66 32.21 13.73
N ALA A 492 21.33 32.45 12.46
CA ALA A 492 20.14 31.86 11.84
C ALA A 492 20.23 30.32 11.70
N ILE A 493 21.44 29.79 11.47
CA ILE A 493 21.70 28.35 11.42
C ILE A 493 21.78 27.73 12.84
N VAL A 494 22.18 28.49 13.86
CA VAL A 494 22.27 28.01 15.26
C VAL A 494 20.95 28.19 16.03
N ALA A 495 20.12 29.18 15.73
CA ALA A 495 18.80 29.33 16.34
C ALA A 495 17.74 28.39 15.74
N THR A 496 17.92 27.95 14.48
CA THR A 496 17.17 26.81 13.90
C THR A 496 17.72 25.45 14.35
N ARG A 497 18.85 25.41 15.08
CA ARG A 497 19.31 24.25 15.88
C ARG A 497 18.68 24.19 17.27
N ARG A 498 17.55 24.87 17.54
CA ARG A 498 16.58 24.20 18.41
C ARG A 498 16.21 22.93 17.67
N HIS A 499 16.84 21.84 18.08
CA HIS A 499 16.33 20.50 17.89
C HIS A 499 14.83 20.56 18.19
N LEU A 500 14.01 20.74 17.15
CA LEU A 500 12.79 19.99 17.04
C LEU A 500 13.27 18.56 17.17
N ARG A 501 13.27 18.07 18.41
CA ARG A 501 13.34 16.66 18.70
C ARG A 501 12.44 16.02 17.66
N THR A 502 12.95 14.96 17.08
CA THR A 502 12.26 13.95 16.29
C THR A 502 11.11 13.34 17.12
N GLU A 503 10.15 14.18 17.48
CA GLU A 503 8.90 13.93 18.20
C GLU A 503 7.72 14.47 17.37
N HIS A 504 7.98 15.12 16.22
CA HIS A 504 6.96 15.80 15.39
C HIS A 504 6.27 14.91 14.36
N VAL A 505 6.39 13.60 14.52
CA VAL A 505 5.39 12.67 14.02
C VAL A 505 4.93 11.92 15.25
N LYS A 506 3.73 12.21 15.75
CA LYS A 506 3.17 11.40 16.83
C LYS A 506 3.24 9.94 16.36
N PRO A 507 3.59 8.98 17.24
CA PRO A 507 3.55 7.56 16.90
C PRO A 507 2.20 7.14 16.29
N GLU A 508 1.13 7.87 16.59
CA GLU A 508 -0.21 7.73 16.03
C GLU A 508 -0.30 8.04 14.54
N THR A 509 0.48 8.97 14.00
CA THR A 509 0.53 9.27 12.57
C THR A 509 1.27 8.16 11.79
N LEU A 510 2.24 7.48 12.42
CA LEU A 510 2.89 6.29 11.88
C LEU A 510 2.07 5.01 12.05
N ARG A 511 1.12 4.97 13.01
CA ARG A 511 0.15 3.86 13.16
C ARG A 511 -0.82 3.78 11.99
N VAL A 512 -1.17 4.91 11.37
CA VAL A 512 -1.95 4.94 10.11
C VAL A 512 -1.19 4.23 8.96
N TYR A 513 0.14 4.14 9.03
CA TYR A 513 1.01 3.47 8.06
C TYR A 513 1.59 2.13 8.57
N GLY A 514 1.10 1.59 9.69
CA GLY A 514 1.46 0.26 10.18
C GLY A 514 2.86 0.11 10.79
N CYS A 515 3.60 1.19 11.04
CA CYS A 515 4.94 1.10 11.64
C CYS A 515 4.84 1.09 13.19
N LYS A 516 5.27 -0.01 13.83
CA LYS A 516 5.44 -0.08 15.29
C LYS A 516 6.91 0.09 15.69
N ARG A 517 7.31 1.35 15.89
CA ARG A 517 8.18 1.90 16.95
C ARG A 517 8.76 3.22 16.50
#